data_AF-A0A2I0V137-F1
#
_entry.id   AF-A0A2I0V137-F1
#
_cell.length_a   1.000
_cell.length_b   1.000
_cell.length_c   1.000
_cell.angle_alpha   90.00
_cell.angle_beta   90.00
_cell.angle_gamma   90.00
#
_symmetry.space_group_name_H-M   'P 1'
#
loop_
_entity.id
_entity.type
_entity.pdbx_description
1 polymer ?
#
loop_
_entity_poly.entity_id
_entity_poly.type
_entity_poly.pdbx_seq_one_letter_code
_entity_poly.pdbx_strand_id
1 'polypeptide(L)'
;MKSQRLFQLAMASALVTSAIVIAPPAHAAFFPDVNPSTEEGKAIIQLAERGIISGYMDGTFKPANPITRTQAAKILAGILKLDTVHVKNPQFKDIKPGDENYGAIAALANAGIINGANGYFYPNQNITREQMSKMIAKGFGLTSPSNTQLPFTDVKKGTEFEPHIKALFANGITKGTSATTYGPKSPVKRSQLAAFVVRAEKMLSNATVYASQFKQDYIFASYGGLEPAEDIFTWTEEEDMTESITITPIKEGTGKLVITGFTDDSEDFTTIFYLVHVKNVNGKLKVTLEEVKEEDYTENSPLDLAESNLPFVPTEVTVQNMNGQALASNLYSFNQDDQTLTISKNGQFIVTFSDGTQQQKMAADVYAYDFVRGIDLYHLTDELTLSTPVLPFEPASVALEVFDFEPAPVKATILNGQLHVTPKTEGIAILHLTGKNEETVYLYVESKKIAGQWAFLYEFDI
;
A
#
# COMPACT_ATOMS: atom_id res chain seq x y z
N MET A 1 -49.84 -74.58 51.02
CA MET A 1 -49.21 -73.69 52.02
C MET A 1 -49.21 -72.27 51.46
N LYS A 2 -49.89 -71.34 52.17
CA LYS A 2 -49.83 -69.84 52.15
C LYS A 2 -49.85 -69.15 50.78
N SER A 3 -50.96 -68.57 50.30
CA SER A 3 -51.46 -67.18 50.57
C SER A 3 -50.42 -66.11 50.22
N GLN A 4 -50.64 -65.03 49.46
CA GLN A 4 -51.83 -64.21 49.21
C GLN A 4 -51.54 -63.23 48.04
N ARG A 5 -52.61 -62.63 47.51
CA ARG A 5 -52.65 -61.60 46.43
C ARG A 5 -52.25 -60.20 46.95
N LEU A 6 -51.81 -59.28 46.06
CA LEU A 6 -52.45 -57.99 45.70
C LEU A 6 -51.47 -56.86 45.26
N PHE A 7 -51.80 -56.26 44.10
CA PHE A 7 -51.70 -54.85 43.65
C PHE A 7 -50.80 -53.84 44.39
N GLN A 8 -50.03 -53.04 43.65
CA GLN A 8 -50.40 -51.67 43.25
C GLN A 8 -49.37 -51.03 42.29
N LEU A 9 -49.90 -50.28 41.30
CA LEU A 9 -49.16 -49.34 40.44
C LEU A 9 -48.61 -48.16 41.27
N ALA A 10 -47.44 -47.66 40.89
CA ALA A 10 -47.14 -46.23 40.94
C ALA A 10 -46.15 -45.87 39.82
N MET A 11 -46.60 -45.05 38.86
CA MET A 11 -45.73 -44.33 37.95
C MET A 11 -44.84 -43.36 38.73
N ALA A 12 -43.55 -43.34 38.40
CA ALA A 12 -42.70 -42.16 38.62
C ALA A 12 -41.82 -41.97 37.38
N SER A 13 -42.24 -41.06 36.53
CA SER A 13 -41.45 -40.47 35.44
C SER A 13 -40.20 -39.82 36.03
N ALA A 14 -39.03 -40.40 35.79
CA ALA A 14 -37.75 -39.74 36.05
C ALA A 14 -37.46 -38.75 34.91
N LEU A 15 -37.64 -37.47 35.19
CA LEU A 15 -37.14 -36.37 34.36
C LEU A 15 -35.63 -36.53 34.16
N VAL A 16 -35.20 -36.79 32.93
CA VAL A 16 -33.81 -36.61 32.52
C VAL A 16 -33.57 -35.10 32.50
N THR A 17 -33.09 -34.55 33.61
CA THR A 17 -32.54 -33.20 33.60
C THR A 17 -31.22 -33.27 32.84
N SER A 18 -31.25 -32.84 31.57
CA SER A 18 -30.05 -32.44 30.85
C SER A 18 -29.31 -31.44 31.72
N ALA A 19 -28.14 -31.83 32.24
CA ALA A 19 -27.22 -30.89 32.84
C ALA A 19 -26.83 -29.91 31.72
N ILE A 20 -27.40 -28.71 31.76
CA ILE A 20 -26.88 -27.58 31.02
C ILE A 20 -25.47 -27.41 31.55
N VAL A 21 -24.47 -27.80 30.75
CA VAL A 21 -23.10 -27.34 30.96
C VAL A 21 -23.15 -25.85 30.70
N ILE A 22 -23.36 -25.07 31.77
CA ILE A 22 -23.12 -23.64 31.73
C ILE A 22 -21.61 -23.54 31.54
N ALA A 23 -21.18 -23.36 30.29
CA ALA A 23 -19.83 -22.86 30.03
C ALA A 23 -19.73 -21.56 30.85
N PRO A 24 -18.78 -21.44 31.80
CA PRO A 24 -18.65 -20.21 32.54
C PRO A 24 -18.49 -19.07 31.53
N PRO A 25 -19.16 -17.91 31.75
CA PRO A 25 -18.94 -16.76 30.89
C PRO A 25 -17.43 -16.52 30.86
N ALA A 26 -16.88 -16.37 29.64
CA ALA A 26 -15.48 -16.04 29.43
C ALA A 26 -15.18 -14.79 30.27
N HIS A 27 -14.57 -14.99 31.44
CA HIS A 27 -14.12 -13.90 32.25
C HIS A 27 -13.06 -13.19 31.42
N ALA A 28 -13.32 -11.93 31.05
CA ALA A 28 -12.24 -11.05 30.61
C ALA A 28 -11.13 -11.18 31.66
N ALA A 29 -9.96 -11.67 31.24
CA ALA A 29 -8.89 -12.03 32.16
C ALA A 29 -8.32 -10.76 32.79
N PHE A 30 -8.88 -10.35 33.92
CA PHE A 30 -8.39 -9.23 34.71
C PHE A 30 -7.28 -9.74 35.64
N PHE A 31 -6.03 -9.42 35.31
CA PHE A 31 -4.89 -9.70 36.17
C PHE A 31 -4.64 -8.51 37.11
N PRO A 32 -4.72 -8.69 38.44
CA PRO A 32 -4.60 -7.58 39.40
C PRO A 32 -3.19 -6.95 39.42
N ASP A 33 -2.18 -7.64 38.91
CA ASP A 33 -0.79 -7.20 38.83
C ASP A 33 -0.40 -6.66 37.44
N VAL A 34 -1.37 -6.39 36.57
CA VAL A 34 -1.16 -5.84 35.23
C VAL A 34 -1.81 -4.46 35.13
N ASN A 35 -1.02 -3.46 34.73
CA ASN A 35 -1.54 -2.12 34.47
C ASN A 35 -2.06 -2.03 33.02
N PRO A 36 -3.39 -1.95 32.79
CA PRO A 36 -3.96 -1.93 31.44
C PRO A 36 -3.63 -0.67 30.63
N SER A 37 -3.09 0.37 31.25
CA SER A 37 -2.75 1.62 30.57
C SER A 37 -1.40 1.57 29.85
N THR A 38 -0.50 0.64 30.22
CA THR A 38 0.80 0.48 29.55
C THR A 38 0.69 -0.36 28.29
N GLU A 39 1.64 -0.21 27.36
CA GLU A 39 1.68 -1.00 26.12
C GLU A 39 1.71 -2.51 26.41
N GLU A 40 2.58 -2.95 27.34
CA GLU A 40 2.65 -4.36 27.71
C GLU A 40 1.38 -4.86 28.38
N GLY A 41 0.73 -4.03 29.21
CA GLY A 41 -0.52 -4.41 29.86
C GLY A 41 -1.66 -4.61 28.87
N LYS A 42 -1.79 -3.70 27.89
CA LYS A 42 -2.74 -3.85 26.77
C LYS A 42 -2.47 -5.13 25.99
N ALA A 43 -1.21 -5.40 25.67
CA ALA A 43 -0.81 -6.61 24.95
C ALA A 43 -1.14 -7.89 25.73
N ILE A 44 -0.91 -7.91 27.04
CA ILE A 44 -1.27 -9.02 27.93
C ILE A 44 -2.79 -9.25 27.87
N ILE A 45 -3.59 -8.20 28.07
CA ILE A 45 -5.06 -8.31 28.08
C ILE A 45 -5.56 -8.83 26.73
N GLN A 46 -5.09 -8.27 25.62
CA GLN A 46 -5.48 -8.68 24.27
C GLN A 46 -5.18 -10.17 24.00
N LEU A 47 -4.00 -10.66 24.40
CA LEU A 47 -3.64 -12.05 24.23
C LEU A 47 -4.44 -12.98 25.16
N ALA A 48 -4.81 -12.52 26.35
CA ALA A 48 -5.58 -13.29 27.31
C ALA A 48 -7.06 -13.41 26.89
N GLU A 49 -7.66 -12.34 26.38
CA GLU A 49 -9.00 -12.34 25.77
C GLU A 49 -9.11 -13.34 24.62
N ARG A 50 -8.01 -13.52 23.87
CA ARG A 50 -7.90 -14.50 22.77
C ARG A 50 -7.54 -15.92 23.25
N GLY A 51 -7.39 -16.14 24.55
CA GLY A 51 -7.00 -17.43 25.13
C GLY A 51 -5.58 -17.89 24.80
N ILE A 52 -4.71 -17.01 24.28
CA ILE A 52 -3.32 -17.36 23.91
C ILE A 52 -2.44 -17.42 25.15
N ILE A 53 -2.66 -16.52 26.11
CA ILE A 53 -1.97 -16.52 27.39
C ILE A 53 -2.95 -16.75 28.54
N SER A 54 -2.42 -17.30 29.63
CA SER A 54 -3.12 -17.43 30.89
C SER A 54 -2.23 -16.95 32.03
N GLY A 55 -2.87 -16.48 33.10
CA GLY A 55 -2.21 -16.19 34.37
C GLY A 55 -1.86 -17.46 35.15
N TYR A 56 -1.38 -17.26 36.37
CA TYR A 56 -1.16 -18.29 37.37
C TYR A 56 -2.46 -18.63 38.10
N MET A 57 -2.46 -19.76 38.81
CA MET A 57 -3.60 -20.23 39.59
C MET A 57 -4.01 -19.25 40.71
N ASP A 58 -3.09 -18.39 41.16
CA ASP A 58 -3.34 -17.32 42.14
C ASP A 58 -4.02 -16.08 41.54
N GLY A 59 -4.38 -16.11 40.25
CA GLY A 59 -5.03 -15.01 39.53
C GLY A 59 -4.08 -13.95 38.98
N THR A 60 -2.77 -14.03 39.26
CA THR A 60 -1.78 -13.05 38.79
C THR A 60 -1.18 -13.41 37.43
N PHE A 61 -0.57 -12.46 36.72
CA PHE A 61 0.17 -12.72 35.48
C PHE A 61 1.69 -12.81 35.67
N LYS A 62 2.22 -12.16 36.70
CA LYS A 62 3.63 -11.97 37.05
C LYS A 62 4.43 -11.36 35.89
N PRO A 63 4.09 -10.14 35.43
CA PRO A 63 4.64 -9.54 34.21
C PRO A 63 6.17 -9.38 34.25
N ALA A 64 6.74 -9.14 35.44
CA ALA A 64 8.18 -8.93 35.63
C ALA A 64 9.00 -10.23 35.61
N ASN A 65 8.37 -11.41 35.71
CA ASN A 65 9.10 -12.67 35.74
C ASN A 65 9.73 -12.97 34.38
N PRO A 66 10.96 -13.51 34.35
CA PRO A 66 11.53 -14.10 33.15
C PRO A 66 10.63 -15.19 32.57
N ILE A 67 10.55 -15.26 31.23
CA ILE A 67 9.78 -16.28 30.54
C ILE A 67 10.67 -17.43 30.08
N THR A 68 10.17 -18.65 30.28
CA THR A 68 10.85 -19.87 29.81
C THR A 68 10.68 -20.07 28.30
N ARG A 69 11.58 -20.86 27.70
CA ARG A 69 11.53 -21.21 26.28
C ARG A 69 10.24 -21.96 25.91
N THR A 70 9.74 -22.86 26.79
CA THR A 70 8.47 -23.57 26.56
C THR A 70 7.26 -22.62 26.58
N GLN A 71 7.23 -21.67 27.51
CA GLN A 71 6.16 -20.67 27.56
C GLN A 71 6.20 -19.73 26.35
N ALA A 72 7.39 -19.29 25.92
CA ALA A 72 7.53 -18.48 24.71
C ALA A 72 7.07 -19.23 23.45
N ALA A 73 7.38 -20.53 23.35
CA ALA A 73 6.90 -21.39 22.27
C ALA A 73 5.38 -21.50 22.25
N LYS A 74 4.73 -21.70 23.41
CA LYS A 74 3.27 -21.74 23.52
C LYS A 74 2.62 -20.46 22.97
N ILE A 75 3.11 -19.30 23.39
CA ILE A 75 2.59 -18.00 22.98
C ILE A 75 2.76 -17.78 21.48
N LEU A 76 3.96 -18.05 20.97
CA LEU A 76 4.26 -17.85 19.56
C LEU A 76 3.49 -18.82 18.65
N ALA A 77 3.33 -20.08 19.03
CA ALA A 77 2.50 -21.01 18.27
C ALA A 77 1.02 -20.60 18.25
N GLY A 78 0.51 -20.11 19.39
CA GLY A 78 -0.87 -19.64 19.50
C GLY A 78 -1.16 -18.39 18.67
N ILE A 79 -0.26 -17.40 18.68
CA ILE A 79 -0.44 -16.18 17.88
C ILE A 79 -0.30 -16.44 16.38
N LEU A 80 0.59 -17.37 15.99
CA LEU A 80 0.74 -17.82 14.61
C LEU A 80 -0.37 -18.81 14.17
N LYS A 81 -1.28 -19.18 15.08
CA LYS A 81 -2.37 -20.14 14.86
C LYS A 81 -1.89 -21.47 14.25
N LEU A 82 -0.72 -21.96 14.69
CA LEU A 82 -0.17 -23.22 14.18
C LEU A 82 -0.99 -24.42 14.65
N ASP A 83 -1.06 -25.47 13.82
CA ASP A 83 -1.59 -26.76 14.26
C ASP A 83 -0.62 -27.38 15.28
N THR A 84 -1.06 -27.46 16.53
CA THR A 84 -0.28 -28.02 17.65
C THR A 84 -0.70 -29.45 18.00
N VAL A 85 -1.68 -30.01 17.28
CA VAL A 85 -2.23 -31.36 17.49
C VAL A 85 -1.58 -32.33 16.50
N HIS A 86 -1.57 -31.99 15.21
CA HIS A 86 -1.03 -32.86 14.16
C HIS A 86 0.41 -32.49 13.79
N VAL A 87 1.32 -32.74 14.73
CA VAL A 87 2.74 -32.36 14.62
C VAL A 87 3.64 -33.57 14.39
N LYS A 88 4.74 -33.36 13.65
CA LYS A 88 5.82 -34.34 13.52
C LYS A 88 6.79 -34.17 14.68
N ASN A 89 7.20 -35.29 15.30
CA ASN A 89 8.11 -35.25 16.43
C ASN A 89 9.45 -34.58 16.05
N PRO A 90 9.84 -33.47 16.70
CA PRO A 90 11.04 -32.71 16.37
C PRO A 90 12.35 -33.39 16.81
N GLN A 91 12.29 -34.55 17.47
CA GLN A 91 13.45 -35.35 17.90
C GLN A 91 14.40 -34.64 18.89
N PHE A 92 13.89 -33.67 19.66
CA PHE A 92 14.66 -33.12 20.78
C PHE A 92 14.74 -34.16 21.91
N LYS A 93 15.92 -34.30 22.52
CA LYS A 93 16.23 -35.33 23.53
C LYS A 93 15.58 -35.09 24.89
N ASP A 94 15.15 -33.87 25.17
CA ASP A 94 14.64 -33.39 26.47
C ASP A 94 13.15 -33.04 26.46
N ILE A 95 12.42 -33.39 25.38
CA ILE A 95 10.96 -33.32 25.34
C ILE A 95 10.40 -34.58 24.68
N LYS A 96 9.21 -35.01 25.08
CA LYS A 96 8.49 -36.15 24.51
C LYS A 96 7.00 -35.85 24.33
N PRO A 97 6.29 -36.56 23.45
CA PRO A 97 4.84 -36.45 23.34
C PRO A 97 4.16 -36.59 24.73
N GLY A 98 3.27 -35.65 25.05
CA GLY A 98 2.59 -35.56 26.34
C GLY A 98 3.22 -34.58 27.34
N ASP A 99 4.45 -34.12 27.11
CA ASP A 99 5.04 -33.05 27.91
C ASP A 99 4.29 -31.72 27.70
N GLU A 100 4.35 -30.83 28.69
CA GLU A 100 3.70 -29.53 28.63
C GLU A 100 4.18 -28.72 27.41
N ASN A 101 3.23 -28.19 26.63
CA ASN A 101 3.46 -27.43 25.40
C ASN A 101 4.24 -28.18 24.31
N TYR A 102 4.35 -29.52 24.37
CA TYR A 102 4.99 -30.34 23.34
C TYR A 102 4.50 -29.99 21.93
N GLY A 103 3.17 -29.90 21.75
CA GLY A 103 2.55 -29.56 20.48
C GLY A 103 3.01 -28.21 19.90
N ALA A 104 3.11 -27.18 20.74
CA ALA A 104 3.58 -25.86 20.33
C ALA A 104 5.07 -25.87 19.92
N ILE A 105 5.90 -26.58 20.68
CA ILE A 105 7.33 -26.72 20.38
C ILE A 105 7.51 -27.49 19.06
N ALA A 106 6.81 -28.61 18.90
CA ALA A 106 6.88 -29.42 17.68
C ALA A 106 6.39 -28.65 16.45
N ALA A 107 5.28 -27.91 16.55
CA ALA A 107 4.75 -27.09 15.46
C ALA A 107 5.77 -26.01 15.00
N LEU A 108 6.36 -25.28 15.94
CA LEU A 108 7.38 -24.27 15.61
C LEU A 108 8.64 -24.89 15.00
N ALA A 109 9.02 -26.09 15.43
CA ALA A 109 10.15 -26.82 14.86
C ALA A 109 9.84 -27.32 13.45
N ASN A 110 8.64 -27.86 13.22
CA ASN A 110 8.18 -28.28 11.90
C ASN A 110 8.10 -27.09 10.91
N ALA A 111 7.80 -25.90 11.41
CA ALA A 111 7.81 -24.65 10.64
C ALA A 111 9.23 -24.04 10.45
N GLY A 112 10.28 -24.65 10.99
CA GLY A 112 11.67 -24.14 10.87
C GLY A 112 11.97 -22.87 11.67
N ILE A 113 11.08 -22.51 12.60
CA ILE A 113 11.20 -21.32 13.47
C ILE A 113 12.18 -21.61 14.61
N ILE A 114 12.16 -22.83 15.17
CA ILE A 114 13.08 -23.27 16.22
C ILE A 114 13.85 -24.52 15.79
N ASN A 115 15.12 -24.60 16.18
CA ASN A 115 16.00 -25.72 15.84
C ASN A 115 16.65 -26.38 17.07
N GLY A 116 16.44 -25.84 18.28
CA GLY A 116 17.16 -26.27 19.48
C GLY A 116 18.67 -26.03 19.40
N ALA A 117 19.43 -26.69 20.27
CA ALA A 117 20.90 -26.72 20.24
C ALA A 117 21.39 -28.11 20.66
N ASN A 118 22.30 -28.71 19.88
CA ASN A 118 22.87 -30.05 20.13
C ASN A 118 21.83 -31.18 20.33
N GLY A 119 20.67 -31.05 19.68
CA GLY A 119 19.55 -31.98 19.81
C GLY A 119 18.69 -31.79 21.07
N TYR A 120 18.83 -30.66 21.78
CA TYR A 120 18.04 -30.30 22.96
C TYR A 120 17.25 -29.01 22.74
N PHE A 121 16.08 -28.87 23.35
CA PHE A 121 15.27 -27.65 23.31
C PHE A 121 15.49 -26.74 24.53
N TYR A 122 15.80 -27.31 25.69
CA TYR A 122 15.94 -26.67 27.00
C TYR A 122 14.66 -25.95 27.47
N PRO A 123 13.54 -26.66 27.67
CA PRO A 123 12.22 -26.05 27.85
C PRO A 123 12.11 -25.10 29.05
N ASN A 124 12.81 -25.43 30.16
CA ASN A 124 12.74 -24.69 31.42
C ASN A 124 13.77 -23.56 31.54
N GLN A 125 14.67 -23.40 30.57
CA GLN A 125 15.58 -22.26 30.55
C GLN A 125 14.85 -20.99 30.14
N ASN A 126 15.26 -19.86 30.70
CA ASN A 126 14.76 -18.56 30.28
C ASN A 126 15.23 -18.25 28.86
N ILE A 127 14.32 -17.74 28.03
CA ILE A 127 14.69 -17.31 26.67
C ILE A 127 15.45 -15.99 26.73
N THR A 128 16.53 -15.89 25.95
CA THR A 128 17.29 -14.65 25.79
C THR A 128 16.67 -13.76 24.70
N ARG A 129 16.95 -12.45 24.74
CA ARG A 129 16.43 -11.48 23.77
C ARG A 129 16.83 -11.78 22.33
N GLU A 130 18.05 -12.26 22.09
CA GLU A 130 18.52 -12.66 20.76
C GLU A 130 17.77 -13.91 20.24
N GLN A 131 17.49 -14.88 21.12
CA GLN A 131 16.76 -16.09 20.76
C GLN A 131 15.30 -15.77 20.46
N MET A 132 14.68 -14.91 21.27
CA MET A 132 13.35 -14.37 21.02
C MET A 132 13.29 -13.64 19.68
N SER A 133 14.29 -12.81 19.37
CA SER A 133 14.34 -12.09 18.08
C SER A 133 14.33 -13.03 16.90
N LYS A 134 15.15 -14.09 16.95
CA LYS A 134 15.17 -15.12 15.90
C LYS A 134 13.82 -15.81 15.76
N MET A 135 13.17 -16.16 16.86
CA MET A 135 11.86 -16.79 16.84
C MET A 135 10.78 -15.88 16.24
N ILE A 136 10.73 -14.61 16.65
CA ILE A 136 9.76 -13.62 16.15
C ILE A 136 10.03 -13.31 14.67
N ALA A 137 11.28 -12.98 14.31
CA ALA A 137 11.63 -12.67 12.93
C ALA A 137 11.26 -13.81 11.98
N LYS A 138 11.61 -15.06 12.32
CA LYS A 138 11.23 -16.21 11.50
C LYS A 138 9.73 -16.48 11.50
N GLY A 139 9.08 -16.43 12.66
CA GLY A 139 7.66 -16.74 12.80
C GLY A 139 6.77 -15.78 12.01
N PHE A 140 7.16 -14.51 11.95
CA PHE A 140 6.41 -13.46 11.27
C PHE A 140 7.00 -13.08 9.90
N GLY A 141 8.04 -13.77 9.43
CA GLY A 141 8.67 -13.49 8.13
C GLY A 141 9.32 -12.11 8.02
N LEU A 142 9.78 -11.55 9.13
CA LEU A 142 10.30 -10.18 9.19
C LEU A 142 11.68 -10.07 8.53
N THR A 143 11.86 -9.03 7.74
CA THR A 143 13.11 -8.67 7.05
C THR A 143 13.56 -7.26 7.45
N SER A 144 14.74 -6.85 6.98
CA SER A 144 15.23 -5.46 7.11
C SER A 144 16.00 -5.08 5.86
N PRO A 145 16.09 -3.78 5.52
CA PRO A 145 17.04 -3.26 4.55
C PRO A 145 18.47 -3.76 4.77
N SER A 146 19.20 -3.92 3.68
CA SER A 146 20.59 -4.40 3.71
C SER A 146 21.53 -3.44 4.46
N ASN A 147 21.22 -2.14 4.42
CA ASN A 147 21.98 -1.05 5.02
C ASN A 147 21.55 -0.69 6.45
N THR A 148 20.53 -1.35 7.04
CA THR A 148 20.03 -1.03 8.39
C THR A 148 21.17 -1.00 9.41
N GLN A 149 21.44 0.18 9.96
CA GLN A 149 22.39 0.40 11.03
C GLN A 149 21.70 0.20 12.37
N LEU A 150 22.22 -0.72 13.19
CA LEU A 150 21.76 -0.85 14.56
C LEU A 150 22.46 0.19 15.44
N PRO A 151 21.73 0.91 16.31
CA PRO A 151 22.36 1.80 17.30
C PRO A 151 22.98 1.03 18.47
N PHE A 152 22.80 -0.30 18.52
CA PHE A 152 23.18 -1.13 19.65
C PHE A 152 24.65 -1.57 19.60
N THR A 153 25.45 -1.06 20.54
CA THR A 153 26.90 -1.32 20.60
C THR A 153 27.25 -2.74 21.07
N ASP A 154 26.31 -3.43 21.71
CA ASP A 154 26.46 -4.79 22.23
C ASP A 154 25.95 -5.88 21.28
N VAL A 155 25.47 -5.51 20.08
CA VAL A 155 25.13 -6.45 19.00
C VAL A 155 26.34 -6.63 18.09
N LYS A 156 27.00 -7.79 18.19
CA LYS A 156 28.16 -8.12 17.38
C LYS A 156 27.77 -8.39 15.92
N LYS A 157 28.42 -7.70 14.99
CA LYS A 157 28.30 -7.92 13.54
C LYS A 157 28.73 -9.34 13.16
N GLY A 158 28.05 -9.93 12.18
CA GLY A 158 28.31 -11.28 11.65
C GLY A 158 27.80 -12.44 12.54
N THR A 159 27.06 -12.15 13.62
CA THR A 159 26.48 -13.20 14.47
C THR A 159 25.17 -13.74 13.91
N GLU A 160 24.81 -14.99 14.22
CA GLU A 160 23.58 -15.61 13.72
C GLU A 160 22.28 -14.86 14.10
N PHE A 161 22.34 -14.04 15.15
CA PHE A 161 21.19 -13.31 15.68
C PHE A 161 21.10 -11.87 15.17
N GLU A 162 22.20 -11.29 14.66
CA GLU A 162 22.23 -9.91 14.18
C GLU A 162 21.14 -9.63 13.14
N PRO A 163 20.94 -10.46 12.08
CA PRO A 163 19.90 -10.19 11.08
C PRO A 163 18.50 -10.15 11.67
N HIS A 164 18.24 -10.99 12.69
CA HIS A 164 16.93 -11.05 13.34
C HIS A 164 16.70 -9.84 14.27
N ILE A 165 17.75 -9.36 14.94
CA ILE A 165 17.67 -8.12 15.74
C ILE A 165 17.45 -6.91 14.82
N LYS A 166 18.14 -6.87 13.67
CA LYS A 166 17.92 -5.86 12.60
C LYS A 166 16.48 -5.87 12.12
N ALA A 167 15.93 -7.03 11.78
CA ALA A 167 14.53 -7.17 11.36
C ALA A 167 13.57 -6.61 12.42
N LEU A 168 13.73 -6.98 13.69
CA LEU A 168 12.86 -6.44 14.75
C LEU A 168 13.02 -4.93 14.93
N PHE A 169 14.22 -4.37 14.75
CA PHE A 169 14.47 -2.94 14.89
C PHE A 169 13.85 -2.15 13.74
N ALA A 170 14.11 -2.57 12.50
CA ALA A 170 13.59 -1.95 11.28
C ALA A 170 12.05 -1.96 11.21
N ASN A 171 11.40 -2.95 11.82
CA ASN A 171 9.94 -3.05 11.88
C ASN A 171 9.33 -2.42 13.14
N GLY A 172 10.09 -1.60 13.90
CA GLY A 172 9.58 -0.94 15.12
C GLY A 172 9.22 -1.89 16.28
N ILE A 173 9.55 -3.17 16.16
CA ILE A 173 9.26 -4.20 17.17
C ILE A 173 10.27 -4.15 18.31
N THR A 174 11.42 -3.50 18.19
CA THR A 174 12.32 -3.25 19.34
C THR A 174 12.98 -1.89 19.28
N LYS A 175 13.12 -1.26 20.45
CA LYS A 175 13.90 -0.02 20.65
C LYS A 175 15.19 -0.25 21.45
N GLY A 176 15.52 -1.51 21.75
CA GLY A 176 16.60 -1.87 22.68
C GLY A 176 16.17 -1.79 24.14
N THR A 177 17.10 -2.06 25.06
CA THR A 177 16.93 -1.80 26.50
C THR A 177 17.36 -0.39 26.89
N SER A 178 18.14 0.26 26.04
CA SER A 178 18.47 1.68 26.04
C SER A 178 18.67 2.12 24.57
N ALA A 179 18.93 3.41 24.34
CA ALA A 179 19.22 3.93 23.00
C ALA A 179 20.39 3.21 22.30
N THR A 180 21.38 2.71 23.06
CA THR A 180 22.62 2.12 22.51
C THR A 180 22.90 0.69 22.97
N THR A 181 21.94 0.05 23.65
CA THR A 181 22.10 -1.31 24.20
C THR A 181 20.87 -2.15 23.89
N TYR A 182 21.08 -3.33 23.31
CA TYR A 182 20.03 -4.30 23.03
C TYR A 182 19.86 -5.36 24.15
N GLY A 183 20.95 -5.77 24.78
CA GLY A 183 21.03 -6.86 25.75
C GLY A 183 20.78 -8.26 25.17
N PRO A 184 21.55 -8.75 24.15
CA PRO A 184 21.27 -10.01 23.45
C PRO A 184 21.07 -11.23 24.36
N LYS A 185 21.89 -11.33 25.42
CA LYS A 185 21.90 -12.46 26.38
C LYS A 185 20.96 -12.28 27.56
N SER A 186 20.33 -11.12 27.70
CA SER A 186 19.44 -10.84 28.82
C SER A 186 18.14 -11.66 28.71
N PRO A 187 17.60 -12.17 29.83
CA PRO A 187 16.32 -12.87 29.83
C PRO A 187 15.18 -11.92 29.47
N VAL A 188 14.17 -12.45 28.78
CA VAL A 188 12.95 -11.71 28.41
C VAL A 188 11.91 -11.83 29.51
N LYS A 189 11.27 -10.72 29.90
CA LYS A 189 10.13 -10.73 30.81
C LYS A 189 8.85 -11.20 30.11
N ARG A 190 7.91 -11.79 30.85
CA ARG A 190 6.60 -12.20 30.33
C ARG A 190 5.84 -11.05 29.66
N SER A 191 5.83 -9.86 30.27
CA SER A 191 5.18 -8.68 29.71
C SER A 191 5.84 -8.19 28.42
N GLN A 192 7.17 -8.23 28.37
CA GLN A 192 7.93 -7.84 27.18
C GLN A 192 7.61 -8.76 26.01
N LEU A 193 7.57 -10.08 26.22
CA LEU A 193 7.22 -11.00 25.14
C LEU A 193 5.81 -10.72 24.60
N ALA A 194 4.83 -10.45 25.46
CA ALA A 194 3.47 -10.10 25.04
C ALA A 194 3.47 -8.88 24.11
N ALA A 195 4.15 -7.80 24.48
CA ALA A 195 4.26 -6.62 23.63
C ALA A 195 4.98 -6.91 22.30
N PHE A 196 6.08 -7.66 22.33
CA PHE A 196 6.83 -8.01 21.12
C PHE A 196 5.98 -8.81 20.13
N VAL A 197 5.25 -9.83 20.58
CA VAL A 197 4.45 -10.67 19.68
C VAL A 197 3.22 -9.93 19.16
N VAL A 198 2.60 -9.04 19.95
CA VAL A 198 1.49 -8.20 19.49
C VAL A 198 1.97 -7.20 18.43
N ARG A 199 3.13 -6.55 18.64
CA ARG A 199 3.71 -5.67 17.61
C ARG A 199 4.07 -6.45 16.34
N ALA A 200 4.67 -7.63 16.48
CA ALA A 200 5.01 -8.46 15.33
C ALA A 200 3.78 -8.98 14.58
N GLU A 201 2.69 -9.32 15.29
CA GLU A 201 1.45 -9.78 14.66
C GLU A 201 0.77 -8.70 13.81
N LYS A 202 0.89 -7.42 14.20
CA LYS A 202 0.40 -6.31 13.35
C LYS A 202 1.07 -6.32 11.98
N MET A 203 2.33 -6.76 11.89
CA MET A 203 3.06 -6.81 10.62
C MET A 203 2.56 -7.91 9.68
N LEU A 204 1.80 -8.91 10.15
CA LEU A 204 1.20 -9.93 9.25
C LEU A 204 0.10 -9.39 8.34
N SER A 205 -0.52 -8.29 8.76
CA SER A 205 -1.62 -7.67 8.01
C SER A 205 -1.10 -6.65 6.99
N ASN A 206 0.11 -6.15 7.21
CA ASN A 206 0.70 -5.07 6.46
C ASN A 206 1.68 -5.60 5.40
N ALA A 207 2.03 -4.75 4.45
CA ALA A 207 3.17 -4.96 3.57
C ALA A 207 4.11 -3.75 3.69
N THR A 208 5.41 -3.99 3.72
CA THR A 208 6.41 -2.91 3.79
C THR A 208 7.29 -2.94 2.56
N VAL A 209 7.40 -1.78 1.91
CA VAL A 209 8.31 -1.50 0.81
C VAL A 209 9.49 -0.70 1.37
N TYR A 210 10.70 -1.01 0.93
CA TYR A 210 11.92 -0.35 1.39
C TYR A 210 12.66 0.27 0.20
N ALA A 211 13.14 1.51 0.34
CA ALA A 211 13.90 2.22 -0.70
C ALA A 211 15.09 1.39 -1.22
N SER A 212 15.77 0.72 -0.28
CA SER A 212 16.90 -0.18 -0.59
C SER A 212 16.58 -1.34 -1.54
N GLN A 213 15.31 -1.74 -1.70
CA GLN A 213 14.91 -2.75 -2.68
C GLN A 213 15.17 -2.28 -4.12
N PHE A 214 15.10 -0.97 -4.35
CA PHE A 214 15.27 -0.33 -5.66
C PHE A 214 16.58 0.44 -5.79
N LYS A 215 17.50 0.29 -4.81
CA LYS A 215 18.75 1.06 -4.71
C LYS A 215 18.53 2.58 -4.61
N GLN A 216 17.46 2.96 -3.92
CA GLN A 216 17.11 4.35 -3.62
C GLN A 216 17.42 4.63 -2.14
N ASP A 217 17.66 5.89 -1.81
CA ASP A 217 17.86 6.35 -0.42
C ASP A 217 16.51 6.59 0.26
N TYR A 218 15.60 7.24 -0.45
CA TYR A 218 14.25 7.55 0.01
C TYR A 218 13.19 7.11 -0.98
N ILE A 219 11.97 6.91 -0.48
CA ILE A 219 10.76 6.66 -1.25
C ILE A 219 9.59 7.47 -0.69
N PHE A 220 8.64 7.80 -1.56
CA PHE A 220 7.30 8.26 -1.19
C PHE A 220 6.24 7.47 -1.97
N ALA A 221 5.00 7.46 -1.48
CA ALA A 221 3.88 6.76 -2.09
C ALA A 221 2.80 7.73 -2.54
N SER A 222 2.13 7.39 -3.63
CA SER A 222 0.87 8.00 -4.05
C SER A 222 -0.12 6.92 -4.47
N TYR A 223 -1.42 7.23 -4.38
CA TYR A 223 -2.44 6.40 -5.01
C TYR A 223 -2.36 6.58 -6.52
N GLY A 224 -2.52 5.48 -7.26
CA GLY A 224 -2.62 5.52 -8.73
C GLY A 224 -4.03 5.18 -9.21
N GLY A 225 -4.27 5.38 -10.52
CA GLY A 225 -5.55 5.11 -11.17
C GLY A 225 -6.55 6.26 -11.08
N LEU A 226 -7.70 6.10 -11.75
CA LEU A 226 -8.77 7.10 -11.80
C LEU A 226 -9.51 7.22 -10.46
N GLU A 227 -9.71 6.09 -9.79
CA GLU A 227 -10.35 6.03 -8.48
C GLU A 227 -9.30 5.68 -7.42
N PRO A 228 -8.88 6.66 -6.59
CA PRO A 228 -7.92 6.41 -5.52
C PRO A 228 -8.41 5.33 -4.56
N ALA A 229 -7.54 4.38 -4.24
CA ALA A 229 -7.88 3.22 -3.41
C ALA A 229 -7.79 3.48 -1.89
N GLU A 230 -8.10 4.71 -1.47
CA GLU A 230 -8.00 5.17 -0.07
C GLU A 230 -8.99 4.49 0.88
N ASP A 231 -10.09 3.91 0.37
CA ASP A 231 -11.02 3.11 1.17
C ASP A 231 -10.55 1.66 1.34
N ILE A 232 -9.56 1.20 0.56
CA ILE A 232 -9.04 -0.18 0.56
C ILE A 232 -7.80 -0.28 1.45
N PHE A 233 -6.85 0.64 1.33
CA PHE A 233 -5.60 0.63 2.11
C PHE A 233 -5.09 2.04 2.36
N THR A 234 -4.14 2.17 3.27
CA THR A 234 -3.43 3.41 3.59
C THR A 234 -1.99 3.12 3.99
N TRP A 235 -1.16 4.14 4.15
CA TRP A 235 0.17 4.04 4.75
C TRP A 235 0.36 5.16 5.77
N THR A 236 1.31 4.99 6.68
CA THR A 236 1.69 6.06 7.60
C THR A 236 2.80 6.87 6.95
N GLU A 237 2.53 8.14 6.65
CA GLU A 237 3.55 9.13 6.29
C GLU A 237 4.12 9.68 7.60
N GLU A 238 5.31 9.22 7.98
CA GLU A 238 6.02 9.84 9.11
C GLU A 238 6.71 11.14 8.65
N GLU A 239 7.14 11.22 7.39
CA GLU A 239 7.82 12.36 6.73
C GLU A 239 7.56 12.30 5.20
N ASP A 240 7.73 13.41 4.48
CA ASP A 240 7.54 13.49 3.00
C ASP A 240 8.49 12.56 2.23
N MET A 241 9.60 12.14 2.86
CA MET A 241 10.60 11.22 2.31
C MET A 241 11.01 10.21 3.38
N THR A 242 10.84 8.91 3.10
CA THR A 242 11.13 7.84 4.08
C THR A 242 11.96 6.71 3.47
N GLU A 243 12.72 5.99 4.29
CA GLU A 243 13.43 4.79 3.85
C GLU A 243 12.48 3.59 3.63
N SER A 244 11.25 3.66 4.17
CA SER A 244 10.27 2.57 4.08
C SER A 244 8.83 3.04 4.20
N ILE A 245 7.95 2.38 3.46
CA ILE A 245 6.50 2.64 3.47
C ILE A 245 5.78 1.36 3.89
N THR A 246 4.98 1.46 4.95
CA THR A 246 4.19 0.32 5.46
C THR A 246 2.72 0.51 5.10
N ILE A 247 2.25 -0.30 4.15
CA ILE A 247 0.88 -0.37 3.69
C ILE A 247 0.05 -1.14 4.71
N THR A 248 -1.03 -0.52 5.17
CA THR A 248 -1.99 -1.02 6.16
C THR A 248 -3.35 -1.21 5.49
N PRO A 249 -4.02 -2.37 5.67
CA PRO A 249 -5.31 -2.62 5.06
C PRO A 249 -6.46 -1.90 5.80
N ILE A 250 -7.45 -1.42 5.05
CA ILE A 250 -8.71 -0.84 5.57
C ILE A 250 -9.88 -1.77 5.25
N LYS A 251 -10.00 -2.20 3.99
CA LYS A 251 -11.14 -2.98 3.47
C LYS A 251 -10.69 -3.95 2.39
N GLU A 252 -11.42 -5.04 2.22
CA GLU A 252 -11.14 -5.97 1.11
C GLU A 252 -11.30 -5.28 -0.24
N GLY A 253 -10.33 -5.48 -1.13
CA GLY A 253 -10.28 -4.83 -2.42
C GLY A 253 -8.93 -4.99 -3.09
N THR A 254 -8.81 -4.42 -4.29
CA THR A 254 -7.52 -4.23 -4.96
C THR A 254 -7.44 -2.79 -5.41
N GLY A 255 -6.31 -2.15 -5.16
CA GLY A 255 -6.05 -0.78 -5.56
C GLY A 255 -4.65 -0.60 -6.11
N LYS A 256 -4.40 0.56 -6.70
CA LYS A 256 -3.12 0.89 -7.34
C LYS A 256 -2.28 1.79 -6.44
N LEU A 257 -1.01 1.46 -6.35
CA LEU A 257 -0.01 2.18 -5.57
C LEU A 257 1.17 2.51 -6.46
N VAL A 258 1.59 3.77 -6.45
CA VAL A 258 2.81 4.24 -7.09
C VAL A 258 3.82 4.53 -6.00
N ILE A 259 5.03 4.01 -6.15
CA ILE A 259 6.18 4.30 -5.29
C ILE A 259 7.21 5.04 -6.13
N THR A 260 7.58 6.24 -5.70
CA THR A 260 8.65 7.01 -6.34
C THR A 260 9.84 7.05 -5.41
N GLY A 261 11.00 6.64 -5.92
CA GLY A 261 12.26 6.61 -5.18
C GLY A 261 13.26 7.62 -5.70
N PHE A 262 14.12 8.08 -4.77
CA PHE A 262 15.12 9.11 -4.99
C PHE A 262 16.44 8.81 -4.29
N THR A 263 17.53 9.38 -4.80
CA THR A 263 18.87 9.36 -4.18
C THR A 263 19.38 10.79 -4.04
N ASP A 264 19.99 11.13 -2.90
CA ASP A 264 20.43 12.52 -2.60
C ASP A 264 21.39 13.10 -3.64
N ASP A 265 22.19 12.25 -4.29
CA ASP A 265 23.23 12.64 -5.25
C ASP A 265 22.78 12.55 -6.72
N SER A 266 21.49 12.31 -7.01
CA SER A 266 20.97 12.21 -8.37
C SER A 266 19.64 12.94 -8.57
N GLU A 267 19.44 13.49 -9.77
CA GLU A 267 18.14 13.97 -10.22
C GLU A 267 17.26 12.85 -10.81
N ASP A 268 17.79 11.62 -10.87
CA ASP A 268 17.08 10.46 -11.42
C ASP A 268 16.05 9.93 -10.42
N PHE A 269 14.77 9.92 -10.84
CA PHE A 269 13.70 9.27 -10.11
C PHE A 269 13.52 7.83 -10.60
N THR A 270 13.14 6.92 -9.70
CA THR A 270 12.64 5.59 -10.08
C THR A 270 11.19 5.45 -9.65
N THR A 271 10.30 5.14 -10.59
CA THR A 271 8.89 4.88 -10.31
C THR A 271 8.62 3.38 -10.36
N ILE A 272 7.93 2.86 -9.35
CA ILE A 272 7.55 1.45 -9.20
C ILE A 272 6.03 1.38 -9.01
N PHE A 273 5.41 0.43 -9.71
CA PHE A 273 3.96 0.29 -9.79
C PHE A 273 3.52 -1.01 -9.11
N TYR A 274 2.58 -0.90 -8.17
CA TYR A 274 2.02 -2.03 -7.45
C TYR A 274 0.50 -2.11 -7.60
N LEU A 275 0.00 -3.34 -7.77
CA LEU A 275 -1.35 -3.69 -7.32
C LEU A 275 -1.29 -4.12 -5.85
N VAL A 276 -2.07 -3.44 -5.03
CA VAL A 276 -2.22 -3.73 -3.61
C VAL A 276 -3.48 -4.56 -3.42
N HIS A 277 -3.32 -5.83 -3.06
CA HIS A 277 -4.46 -6.68 -2.74
C HIS A 277 -4.67 -6.74 -1.23
N VAL A 278 -5.87 -6.38 -0.80
CA VAL A 278 -6.33 -6.56 0.57
C VAL A 278 -7.35 -7.69 0.61
N LYS A 279 -7.01 -8.78 1.30
CA LYS A 279 -7.88 -9.97 1.41
C LYS A 279 -8.10 -10.37 2.86
N ASN A 280 -9.30 -10.85 3.18
CA ASN A 280 -9.59 -11.44 4.48
C ASN A 280 -9.06 -12.87 4.54
N VAL A 281 -8.07 -13.08 5.40
CA VAL A 281 -7.48 -14.39 5.70
C VAL A 281 -7.77 -14.73 7.15
N ASN A 282 -8.72 -15.65 7.37
CA ASN A 282 -9.11 -16.13 8.71
C ASN A 282 -9.57 -15.02 9.67
N GLY A 283 -10.39 -14.08 9.18
CA GLY A 283 -10.98 -12.99 9.96
C GLY A 283 -10.03 -11.80 10.16
N LYS A 284 -8.94 -11.71 9.40
CA LYS A 284 -8.00 -10.60 9.42
C LYS A 284 -7.68 -10.16 8.00
N LEU A 285 -7.66 -8.86 7.76
CA LEU A 285 -7.21 -8.32 6.49
C LEU A 285 -5.71 -8.49 6.35
N LYS A 286 -5.28 -8.85 5.14
CA LYS A 286 -3.88 -9.03 4.78
C LYS A 286 -3.59 -8.32 3.47
N VAL A 287 -2.53 -7.52 3.47
CA VAL A 287 -1.98 -6.88 2.28
C VAL A 287 -1.01 -7.83 1.58
N THR A 288 -1.08 -7.87 0.26
CA THR A 288 -0.03 -8.40 -0.61
C THR A 288 0.21 -7.44 -1.76
N LEU A 289 1.47 -7.28 -2.16
CA LEU A 289 1.87 -6.41 -3.27
C LEU A 289 2.22 -7.25 -4.48
N GLU A 290 1.68 -6.89 -5.64
CA GLU A 290 2.05 -7.42 -6.95
C GLU A 290 2.70 -6.29 -7.74
N GLU A 291 4.01 -6.41 -8.03
CA GLU A 291 4.71 -5.46 -8.89
C GLU A 291 4.26 -5.65 -10.33
N VAL A 292 3.90 -4.56 -10.99
CA VAL A 292 3.37 -4.57 -12.36
C VAL A 292 4.09 -3.54 -13.22
N LYS A 293 3.99 -3.69 -14.54
CA LYS A 293 4.32 -2.58 -15.44
C LYS A 293 3.12 -1.66 -15.56
N GLU A 294 3.37 -0.36 -15.63
CA GLU A 294 2.31 0.64 -15.78
C GLU A 294 1.39 0.33 -16.98
N GLU A 295 1.98 0.01 -18.13
CA GLU A 295 1.28 -0.24 -19.39
C GLU A 295 0.34 -1.46 -19.35
N ASP A 296 0.61 -2.44 -18.49
CA ASP A 296 -0.17 -3.67 -18.38
C ASP A 296 -1.53 -3.44 -17.68
N TYR A 297 -1.64 -2.36 -16.89
CA TYR A 297 -2.82 -2.06 -16.06
C TYR A 297 -3.27 -0.61 -16.12
N THR A 298 -2.86 0.13 -17.16
CA THR A 298 -3.28 1.51 -17.36
C THR A 298 -4.78 1.57 -17.63
N GLU A 299 -5.50 2.37 -16.84
CA GLU A 299 -6.88 2.77 -17.11
C GLU A 299 -6.87 3.86 -18.18
N ASN A 300 -7.84 3.87 -19.08
CA ASN A 300 -7.97 4.97 -20.03
C ASN A 300 -8.94 5.99 -19.46
N SER A 301 -8.51 7.23 -19.32
CA SER A 301 -9.38 8.37 -19.09
C SER A 301 -9.93 8.81 -20.44
N PRO A 302 -11.24 8.65 -20.72
CA PRO A 302 -11.80 9.12 -21.98
C PRO A 302 -11.71 10.65 -22.05
N LEU A 303 -11.26 11.15 -23.19
CA LEU A 303 -11.27 12.58 -23.49
C LEU A 303 -12.71 13.02 -23.75
N ASP A 304 -13.16 14.05 -23.04
CA ASP A 304 -14.43 14.73 -23.30
C ASP A 304 -14.29 15.71 -24.47
N LEU A 305 -14.97 15.43 -25.58
CA LEU A 305 -14.91 16.27 -26.77
C LEU A 305 -15.77 17.53 -26.64
N ALA A 306 -16.71 17.58 -25.69
CA ALA A 306 -17.47 18.80 -25.41
C ALA A 306 -16.57 19.91 -24.84
N GLU A 307 -15.49 19.54 -24.15
CA GLU A 307 -14.50 20.46 -23.58
C GLU A 307 -13.34 20.77 -24.55
N SER A 308 -13.25 20.04 -25.68
CA SER A 308 -12.12 20.12 -26.63
C SER A 308 -12.21 21.26 -27.66
N ASN A 309 -13.09 22.25 -27.46
CA ASN A 309 -13.26 23.45 -28.33
C ASN A 309 -13.39 23.15 -29.84
N LEU A 310 -14.00 22.03 -30.21
CA LEU A 310 -14.29 21.70 -31.61
C LEU A 310 -15.40 22.63 -32.17
N PRO A 311 -15.32 23.08 -33.44
CA PRO A 311 -16.29 23.99 -34.05
C PRO A 311 -17.61 23.31 -34.44
N PHE A 312 -17.69 21.99 -34.32
CA PHE A 312 -18.87 21.16 -34.57
C PHE A 312 -18.85 19.94 -33.65
N VAL A 313 -20.01 19.30 -33.48
CA VAL A 313 -20.14 18.03 -32.74
C VAL A 313 -19.79 16.87 -33.66
N PRO A 314 -18.71 16.11 -33.43
CA PRO A 314 -18.33 15.01 -34.30
C PRO A 314 -19.37 13.88 -34.33
N THR A 315 -19.57 13.31 -35.51
CA THR A 315 -20.31 12.06 -35.73
C THR A 315 -19.39 10.91 -36.14
N GLU A 316 -18.16 11.21 -36.54
CA GLU A 316 -17.15 10.23 -36.92
C GLU A 316 -15.76 10.70 -36.47
N VAL A 317 -14.94 9.74 -36.02
CA VAL A 317 -13.56 9.97 -35.61
C VAL A 317 -12.65 8.92 -36.23
N THR A 318 -11.53 9.34 -36.81
CA THR A 318 -10.51 8.42 -37.32
C THR A 318 -9.14 8.61 -36.68
N VAL A 319 -8.61 7.48 -36.24
CA VAL A 319 -7.27 7.14 -35.71
C VAL A 319 -6.13 7.04 -36.74
N GLN A 320 -5.11 7.90 -36.82
CA GLN A 320 -3.91 7.61 -37.65
C GLN A 320 -2.60 7.77 -36.87
N ASN A 321 -1.60 6.93 -37.17
CA ASN A 321 -0.24 7.17 -36.68
C ASN A 321 0.41 8.34 -37.45
N MET A 322 1.60 8.75 -37.00
CA MET A 322 2.33 9.87 -37.60
C MET A 322 2.76 9.69 -39.05
N ASN A 323 2.69 8.46 -39.59
CA ASN A 323 2.95 8.17 -41.01
C ASN A 323 1.67 8.15 -41.86
N GLY A 324 0.52 8.54 -41.29
CA GLY A 324 -0.78 8.52 -41.96
C GLY A 324 -1.42 7.14 -42.09
N GLN A 325 -0.87 6.12 -41.42
CA GLN A 325 -1.48 4.79 -41.41
C GLN A 325 -2.59 4.73 -40.37
N ALA A 326 -3.75 4.19 -40.75
CA ALA A 326 -4.87 4.01 -39.84
C ALA A 326 -4.48 3.15 -38.63
N LEU A 327 -4.84 3.62 -37.44
CA LEU A 327 -4.73 2.87 -36.20
C LEU A 327 -5.79 1.77 -36.21
N ALA A 328 -5.44 0.58 -35.71
CA ALA A 328 -6.37 -0.54 -35.63
C ALA A 328 -7.60 -0.15 -34.79
N SER A 329 -8.80 -0.52 -35.25
CA SER A 329 -10.07 -0.11 -34.62
C SER A 329 -10.28 -0.64 -33.20
N ASN A 330 -9.50 -1.63 -32.77
CA ASN A 330 -9.51 -2.13 -31.39
C ASN A 330 -8.61 -1.33 -30.44
N LEU A 331 -7.88 -0.33 -30.94
CA LEU A 331 -6.98 0.50 -30.16
C LEU A 331 -7.54 1.90 -29.89
N TYR A 332 -8.74 2.20 -30.37
CA TYR A 332 -9.45 3.43 -30.02
C TYR A 332 -10.96 3.22 -30.10
N SER A 333 -11.71 4.04 -29.36
CA SER A 333 -13.17 4.04 -29.39
C SER A 333 -13.68 5.48 -29.33
N PHE A 334 -14.73 5.76 -30.10
CA PHE A 334 -15.48 7.00 -30.04
C PHE A 334 -16.92 6.67 -29.65
N ASN A 335 -17.39 7.27 -28.55
CA ASN A 335 -18.77 7.19 -28.12
C ASN A 335 -19.47 8.49 -28.51
N GLN A 336 -20.40 8.40 -29.47
CA GLN A 336 -21.10 9.56 -30.00
C GLN A 336 -22.14 10.12 -29.02
N ASP A 337 -22.73 9.29 -28.16
CA ASP A 337 -23.76 9.73 -27.22
C ASP A 337 -23.13 10.53 -26.08
N ASP A 338 -22.02 10.03 -25.54
CA ASP A 338 -21.28 10.68 -24.45
C ASP A 338 -20.23 11.68 -24.96
N GLN A 339 -20.04 11.78 -26.29
CA GLN A 339 -19.01 12.60 -26.93
C GLN A 339 -17.59 12.37 -26.36
N THR A 340 -17.23 11.11 -26.15
CA THR A 340 -15.91 10.74 -25.61
C THR A 340 -15.03 9.98 -26.59
N LEU A 341 -13.72 10.26 -26.55
CA LEU A 341 -12.70 9.54 -27.31
C LEU A 341 -11.73 8.84 -26.36
N THR A 342 -11.42 7.58 -26.64
CA THR A 342 -10.36 6.82 -25.96
C THR A 342 -9.38 6.30 -26.99
N ILE A 343 -8.08 6.44 -26.72
CA ILE A 343 -7.00 5.80 -27.50
C ILE A 343 -6.20 4.92 -26.53
N SER A 344 -6.25 3.61 -26.72
CA SER A 344 -5.68 2.61 -25.81
C SER A 344 -4.22 2.28 -26.10
N LYS A 345 -3.47 3.25 -26.64
CA LYS A 345 -2.05 3.10 -26.96
C LYS A 345 -1.33 4.43 -26.81
N ASN A 346 -0.25 4.45 -26.03
CA ASN A 346 0.59 5.65 -25.88
C ASN A 346 1.25 6.03 -27.21
N GLY A 347 1.49 7.32 -27.38
CA GLY A 347 2.19 7.91 -28.50
C GLY A 347 1.41 9.04 -29.16
N GLN A 348 1.99 9.55 -30.23
CA GLN A 348 1.41 10.65 -31.00
C GLN A 348 0.61 10.11 -32.19
N PHE A 349 -0.55 10.73 -32.41
CA PHE A 349 -1.48 10.37 -33.46
C PHE A 349 -2.04 11.60 -34.17
N ILE A 350 -2.53 11.40 -35.38
CA ILE A 350 -3.40 12.35 -36.07
C ILE A 350 -4.84 11.86 -35.90
N VAL A 351 -5.67 12.71 -35.31
CA VAL A 351 -7.10 12.46 -35.13
C VAL A 351 -7.86 13.35 -36.11
N THR A 352 -8.76 12.74 -36.88
CA THR A 352 -9.68 13.50 -37.76
C THR A 352 -11.10 13.36 -37.25
N PHE A 353 -11.70 14.49 -36.86
CA PHE A 353 -13.10 14.62 -36.47
C PHE A 353 -13.94 15.05 -37.69
N SER A 354 -15.16 14.53 -37.80
CA SER A 354 -16.08 14.82 -38.91
C SER A 354 -17.54 14.80 -38.44
N ASP A 355 -18.38 15.71 -38.93
CA ASP A 355 -19.85 15.65 -38.79
C ASP A 355 -20.55 15.18 -40.09
N GLY A 356 -19.76 14.75 -41.09
CA GLY A 356 -20.21 14.40 -42.43
C GLY A 356 -20.20 15.56 -43.43
N THR A 357 -20.09 16.81 -42.95
CA THR A 357 -20.00 18.03 -43.79
C THR A 357 -18.70 18.80 -43.58
N GLN A 358 -18.24 18.88 -42.34
CA GLN A 358 -17.02 19.54 -41.91
C GLN A 358 -16.02 18.49 -41.41
N GLN A 359 -14.74 18.81 -41.52
CA GLN A 359 -13.67 17.99 -40.95
C GLN A 359 -12.64 18.87 -40.26
N GLN A 360 -12.12 18.37 -39.14
CA GLN A 360 -10.98 18.97 -38.45
C GLN A 360 -9.94 17.91 -38.13
N LYS A 361 -8.69 18.19 -38.50
CA LYS A 361 -7.53 17.38 -38.12
C LYS A 361 -6.82 18.01 -36.94
N MET A 362 -6.51 17.19 -35.95
CA MET A 362 -5.76 17.56 -34.76
C MET A 362 -4.68 16.52 -34.50
N ALA A 363 -3.67 16.91 -33.75
CA ALA A 363 -2.72 15.95 -33.18
C ALA A 363 -3.22 15.53 -31.79
N ALA A 364 -3.11 14.25 -31.49
CA ALA A 364 -3.32 13.72 -30.15
C ALA A 364 -1.98 13.24 -29.61
N ASP A 365 -1.62 13.68 -28.41
CA ASP A 365 -0.55 13.08 -27.63
C ASP A 365 -1.15 12.23 -26.52
N VAL A 366 -0.91 10.92 -26.58
CA VAL A 366 -1.50 9.94 -25.66
C VAL A 366 -0.40 9.46 -24.72
N TYR A 367 -0.53 9.79 -23.45
CA TYR A 367 0.46 9.50 -22.42
C TYR A 367 -0.18 8.71 -21.29
N ALA A 368 0.63 7.95 -20.55
CA ALA A 368 0.23 7.32 -19.31
C ALA A 368 1.01 7.98 -18.17
N TYR A 369 0.31 8.30 -17.10
CA TYR A 369 0.87 8.78 -15.85
C TYR A 369 0.07 8.18 -14.70
N ASP A 370 0.74 7.64 -13.69
CA ASP A 370 0.14 7.05 -12.49
C ASP A 370 -1.01 6.06 -12.81
N PHE A 371 -0.78 5.17 -13.78
CA PHE A 371 -1.77 4.21 -14.30
C PHE A 371 -2.99 4.81 -15.02
N VAL A 372 -2.99 6.09 -15.33
CA VAL A 372 -4.07 6.74 -16.09
C VAL A 372 -3.53 7.19 -17.44
N ARG A 373 -4.19 6.76 -18.51
CA ARG A 373 -3.90 7.20 -19.87
C ARG A 373 -4.79 8.38 -20.23
N GLY A 374 -4.17 9.52 -20.49
CA GLY A 374 -4.80 10.75 -20.96
C GLY A 374 -4.59 10.99 -22.45
N ILE A 375 -5.28 12.00 -22.99
CA ILE A 375 -5.12 12.46 -24.37
C ILE A 375 -5.09 13.99 -24.34
N ASP A 376 -3.98 14.58 -24.77
CA ASP A 376 -3.93 16.02 -25.04
C ASP A 376 -4.18 16.24 -26.54
N LEU A 377 -5.11 17.14 -26.88
CA LEU A 377 -5.42 17.50 -28.27
C LEU A 377 -4.80 18.83 -28.67
N TYR A 378 -4.01 18.79 -29.73
CA TYR A 378 -3.31 19.95 -30.29
C TYR A 378 -3.85 20.34 -31.66
N HIS A 379 -4.02 21.65 -31.87
CA HIS A 379 -4.30 22.25 -33.17
C HIS A 379 -3.04 22.25 -34.04
N LEU A 380 -3.06 21.52 -35.15
CA LEU A 380 -1.96 21.47 -36.13
C LEU A 380 -1.94 22.73 -36.99
N THR A 381 -1.11 23.70 -36.62
CA THR A 381 -0.96 24.98 -37.32
C THR A 381 0.39 25.63 -37.02
N ASP A 382 0.92 26.38 -37.98
CA ASP A 382 2.12 27.21 -37.79
C ASP A 382 1.81 28.54 -37.08
N GLU A 383 0.52 28.90 -36.98
CA GLU A 383 0.03 30.07 -36.25
C GLU A 383 -1.35 29.76 -35.65
N LEU A 384 -1.47 29.89 -34.33
CA LEU A 384 -2.75 29.79 -33.64
C LEU A 384 -3.45 31.15 -33.67
N THR A 385 -4.65 31.22 -34.24
CA THR A 385 -5.48 32.42 -34.26
C THR A 385 -6.72 32.23 -33.41
N LEU A 386 -6.87 33.03 -32.35
CA LEU A 386 -8.04 33.01 -31.47
C LEU A 386 -8.82 34.31 -31.55
N SER A 387 -10.15 34.20 -31.54
CA SER A 387 -11.07 35.34 -31.57
C SER A 387 -12.34 35.02 -30.79
N THR A 388 -13.22 35.99 -30.61
CA THR A 388 -14.54 35.72 -30.01
C THR A 388 -15.36 34.80 -30.92
N PRO A 389 -16.16 33.85 -30.37
CA PRO A 389 -16.45 33.67 -28.95
C PRO A 389 -15.48 32.72 -28.20
N VAL A 390 -14.43 32.21 -28.84
CA VAL A 390 -13.44 31.35 -28.14
C VAL A 390 -12.75 32.16 -27.04
N LEU A 391 -12.35 33.39 -27.34
CA LEU A 391 -11.93 34.35 -26.32
C LEU A 391 -13.15 34.95 -25.61
N PRO A 392 -13.09 35.19 -24.28
CA PRO A 392 -14.21 35.73 -23.51
C PRO A 392 -14.57 37.19 -23.90
N PHE A 393 -13.62 37.91 -24.49
CA PHE A 393 -13.78 39.27 -24.98
C PHE A 393 -12.89 39.51 -26.21
N GLU A 394 -13.13 40.60 -26.94
CA GLU A 394 -12.25 41.02 -28.04
C GLU A 394 -10.92 41.56 -27.45
N PRO A 395 -9.77 40.90 -27.71
CA PRO A 395 -8.49 41.30 -27.12
C PRO A 395 -7.99 42.63 -27.72
N ALA A 396 -7.46 43.49 -26.86
CA ALA A 396 -6.83 44.76 -27.22
C ALA A 396 -5.31 44.72 -27.10
N SER A 397 -4.77 43.97 -26.11
CA SER A 397 -3.33 43.77 -25.93
C SER A 397 -3.02 42.37 -25.39
N VAL A 398 -1.77 41.94 -25.58
CA VAL A 398 -1.21 40.70 -25.02
C VAL A 398 0.16 40.96 -24.43
N ALA A 399 0.41 40.41 -23.25
CA ALA A 399 1.73 40.32 -22.63
C ALA A 399 2.07 38.84 -22.39
N LEU A 400 3.36 38.49 -22.48
CA LEU A 400 3.84 37.19 -22.02
C LEU A 400 4.26 37.34 -20.57
N GLU A 401 3.76 36.45 -19.70
CA GLU A 401 4.26 36.36 -18.33
C GLU A 401 5.67 35.76 -18.36
N VAL A 402 6.61 36.45 -17.74
CA VAL A 402 8.02 36.05 -17.71
C VAL A 402 8.23 35.15 -16.51
N PHE A 403 8.36 33.86 -16.76
CA PHE A 403 8.99 32.93 -15.82
C PHE A 403 10.50 32.90 -16.12
N ASP A 404 11.35 32.44 -15.19
CA ASP A 404 12.83 32.41 -15.32
C ASP A 404 13.39 31.60 -16.53
N PHE A 405 12.52 31.18 -17.46
CA PHE A 405 12.82 30.45 -18.69
C PHE A 405 12.78 31.39 -19.91
N GLU A 406 13.80 32.24 -20.04
CA GLU A 406 14.04 33.01 -21.27
C GLU A 406 14.88 32.19 -22.28
N PRO A 407 14.55 32.21 -23.58
CA PRO A 407 13.49 32.98 -24.22
C PRO A 407 12.12 32.27 -24.23
N ALA A 408 11.04 33.06 -24.14
CA ALA A 408 9.68 32.54 -24.21
C ALA A 408 9.42 31.73 -25.51
N PRO A 409 8.73 30.56 -25.42
CA PRO A 409 8.65 29.60 -26.52
C PRO A 409 7.75 30.05 -27.67
N VAL A 410 6.95 31.11 -27.47
CA VAL A 410 6.06 31.66 -28.50
C VAL A 410 6.27 33.17 -28.69
N LYS A 411 5.68 33.70 -29.76
CA LYS A 411 5.41 35.14 -29.95
C LYS A 411 3.90 35.32 -30.08
N ALA A 412 3.34 36.24 -29.30
CA ALA A 412 1.93 36.59 -29.35
C ALA A 412 1.74 38.05 -29.79
N THR A 413 0.74 38.31 -30.63
CA THR A 413 0.37 39.66 -31.09
C THR A 413 -1.13 39.79 -31.28
N ILE A 414 -1.68 41.00 -31.07
CA ILE A 414 -3.07 41.30 -31.42
C ILE A 414 -3.12 41.99 -32.79
N LEU A 415 -3.89 41.42 -33.71
CA LEU A 415 -4.15 41.99 -35.03
C LEU A 415 -5.65 41.93 -35.31
N ASN A 416 -6.26 43.04 -35.70
CA ASN A 416 -7.68 43.13 -36.05
C ASN A 416 -8.65 42.53 -35.00
N GLY A 417 -8.35 42.70 -33.70
CA GLY A 417 -9.17 42.15 -32.62
C GLY A 417 -9.04 40.63 -32.43
N GLN A 418 -7.99 40.01 -32.97
CA GLN A 418 -7.68 38.59 -32.83
C GLN A 418 -6.30 38.41 -32.21
N LEU A 419 -6.15 37.36 -31.42
CA LEU A 419 -4.86 36.91 -30.91
C LEU A 419 -4.20 36.00 -31.94
N HIS A 420 -2.96 36.31 -32.32
CA HIS A 420 -2.11 35.47 -33.16
C HIS A 420 -0.90 34.99 -32.35
N VAL A 421 -0.71 33.68 -32.27
CA VAL A 421 0.41 33.05 -31.56
C VAL A 421 1.24 32.24 -32.55
N THR A 422 2.54 32.52 -32.62
CA THR A 422 3.51 31.81 -33.47
C THR A 422 4.57 31.13 -32.62
N PRO A 423 4.97 29.89 -32.95
CA PRO A 423 5.92 29.15 -32.14
C PRO A 423 7.36 29.57 -32.48
N LYS A 424 8.24 29.57 -31.48
CA LYS A 424 9.69 29.75 -31.65
C LYS A 424 10.43 28.46 -31.31
N THR A 425 10.07 27.85 -30.19
CA THR A 425 10.60 26.58 -29.68
C THR A 425 9.46 25.75 -29.10
N GLU A 426 9.68 24.46 -28.86
CA GLU A 426 8.74 23.70 -28.05
C GLU A 426 8.74 24.23 -26.61
N GLY A 427 7.59 24.18 -25.94
CA GLY A 427 7.45 24.63 -24.57
C GLY A 427 6.13 25.34 -24.30
N ILE A 428 6.03 25.86 -23.09
CA ILE A 428 4.83 26.41 -22.49
C ILE A 428 4.98 27.93 -22.31
N ALA A 429 3.93 28.69 -22.63
CA ALA A 429 3.85 30.11 -22.36
C ALA A 429 2.50 30.46 -21.71
N ILE A 430 2.52 31.42 -20.80
CA ILE A 430 1.32 32.03 -20.24
C ILE A 430 1.16 33.42 -20.84
N LEU A 431 0.02 33.66 -21.48
CA LEU A 431 -0.33 34.92 -22.13
C LEU A 431 -1.36 35.65 -21.27
N HIS A 432 -1.05 36.88 -20.89
CA HIS A 432 -2.01 37.79 -20.25
C HIS A 432 -2.67 38.66 -21.32
N LEU A 433 -3.96 38.44 -21.55
CA LEU A 433 -4.77 39.20 -22.49
C LEU A 433 -5.54 40.30 -21.77
N THR A 434 -5.61 41.49 -22.38
CA THR A 434 -6.46 42.60 -21.90
C THR A 434 -7.42 43.04 -22.98
N GLY A 435 -8.70 43.16 -22.65
CA GLY A 435 -9.79 43.61 -23.51
C GLY A 435 -9.91 45.13 -23.60
N LYS A 436 -10.80 45.61 -24.47
CA LYS A 436 -11.03 47.05 -24.67
C LYS A 436 -11.65 47.75 -23.47
N ASN A 437 -12.35 47.03 -22.58
CA ASN A 437 -12.93 47.58 -21.36
C ASN A 437 -12.14 47.14 -20.11
N GLU A 438 -10.84 46.89 -20.27
CA GLU A 438 -9.92 46.47 -19.21
C GLU A 438 -10.24 45.09 -18.59
N GLU A 439 -11.04 44.26 -19.26
CA GLU A 439 -11.20 42.85 -18.90
C GLU A 439 -9.88 42.12 -19.08
N THR A 440 -9.54 41.17 -18.21
CA THR A 440 -8.31 40.38 -18.35
C THR A 440 -8.59 38.89 -18.29
N VAL A 441 -7.75 38.11 -18.99
CA VAL A 441 -7.74 36.65 -18.90
C VAL A 441 -6.32 36.13 -19.11
N TYR A 442 -5.98 35.05 -18.41
CA TYR A 442 -4.75 34.31 -18.63
C TYR A 442 -5.03 33.11 -19.53
N LEU A 443 -4.17 32.94 -20.53
CA LEU A 443 -4.24 31.87 -21.50
C LEU A 443 -2.93 31.09 -21.47
N TYR A 444 -3.02 29.83 -21.06
CA TYR A 444 -1.93 28.87 -21.19
C TYR A 444 -1.84 28.40 -22.63
N VAL A 445 -0.64 28.39 -23.19
CA VAL A 445 -0.37 27.90 -24.54
C VAL A 445 0.86 26.99 -24.53
N GLU A 446 0.69 25.74 -24.92
CA GLU A 446 1.79 24.84 -25.21
C GLU A 446 2.00 24.77 -26.73
N SER A 447 3.23 24.97 -27.18
CA SER A 447 3.66 24.70 -28.55
C SER A 447 4.55 23.47 -28.60
N LYS A 448 4.27 22.55 -29.52
CA LYS A 448 4.96 21.27 -29.66
C LYS A 448 5.16 20.92 -31.13
N LYS A 449 6.18 20.13 -31.47
CA LYS A 449 6.32 19.53 -32.80
C LYS A 449 5.81 18.10 -32.80
N ILE A 450 4.82 17.86 -33.63
CA ILE A 450 4.22 16.54 -33.82
C ILE A 450 4.37 16.18 -35.30
N ALA A 451 5.15 15.14 -35.60
CA ALA A 451 5.64 14.81 -36.95
C ALA A 451 6.27 15.98 -37.73
N GLY A 452 6.98 16.86 -37.01
CA GLY A 452 7.66 17.99 -37.63
C GLY A 452 6.75 19.16 -38.03
N GLN A 453 5.44 19.08 -37.75
CA GLN A 453 4.50 20.19 -37.83
C GLN A 453 4.33 20.82 -36.46
N TRP A 454 4.13 22.14 -36.43
CA TRP A 454 3.77 22.82 -35.19
C TRP A 454 2.34 22.47 -34.78
N ALA A 455 2.17 22.29 -33.48
CA ALA A 455 0.90 21.96 -32.86
C ALA A 455 0.74 22.79 -31.58
N PHE A 456 -0.49 23.25 -31.32
CA PHE A 456 -0.82 24.10 -30.19
C PHE A 456 -1.93 23.50 -29.32
N LEU A 457 -1.69 23.40 -28.02
CA LEU A 457 -2.71 23.19 -26.98
C LEU A 457 -2.89 24.54 -26.28
N TYR A 458 -4.13 24.91 -25.96
CA TYR A 458 -4.39 26.12 -25.19
C TYR A 458 -5.56 25.92 -24.22
N GLU A 459 -5.46 26.54 -23.06
CA GLU A 459 -6.45 26.47 -21.99
C GLU A 459 -6.53 27.82 -21.27
N PHE A 460 -7.72 28.22 -20.83
CA PHE A 460 -7.89 29.41 -20.01
C PHE A 460 -7.66 29.04 -18.54
N ASP A 461 -6.89 29.85 -17.82
CA ASP A 461 -6.75 29.71 -16.37
C ASP A 461 -8.08 30.16 -15.72
N ILE A 462 -8.73 29.29 -14.94
CA ILE A 462 -10.05 29.53 -14.33
C ILE A 462 -9.90 30.09 -12.92
#